data_AF-Q8C9E4-F1
#
_entry.id   AF-Q8C9E4-F1
#
_cell.length_a   1.000
_cell.length_b   1.000
_cell.length_c   1.000
_cell.angle_alpha   90.00
_cell.angle_beta   90.00
_cell.angle_gamma   90.00
#
_symmetry.space_group_name_H-M   'P 1'
#
loop_
_entity.id
_entity.type
_entity.pdbx_description
1 polymer ?
#
loop_
_entity_poly.entity_id
_entity_poly.type
_entity_poly.pdbx_seq_one_letter_code
_entity_poly.pdbx_strand_id
1 'polypeptide(L)'
;MADLKRYWCDWALGPLSENPRMSQQQIFSPILWIPLLFLLMGLGASGKETPPTVISGMLGGSVTFSLNISKDAEIEHIIWNCPPKALALVFYKKDITILDKGYNGRLKVSEDGYSLYMSNLTKSDSGSYHAQINQKNVILTTNKEFTLHIYEKLQKPQIIVESVTPSDTDSCTFTLICTVKGTKDSVQYSWTREDTHLNTYDGSHTLRVSQSVCDPDLPYTCKAWNPVSQNSSQPVRIWQFCTGASRRKTAAGKTVVGILGEPVTLPLEFRATRATKNVVWVFNTSVISQERRGAATADSRRKPKGSEERRVRTSDQDQSLKISQLKMEDAGPYHAYVCSEASRDPSVRHFTLLVYKRLEKPSVTKSPVHMMNGICEVVLTCSVDGGGNNVTYTWMPLQNKAVMSQGKSHLNVSWESGEHLPNFTCTAHNPVSNSSSQFSSGTICSGPERNKRFWLLLLLVLLLLMLIGGYFILRKKKQCSSLATRYRQAEVPAEIPETPTGHGQFSVLSQRYEKLDMSAKTTRHQPTPTSDTSSESSP
;
A
#
# COMPACT_ATOMS: atom_id res chain seq x y z
N MET A 1 -57.93 17.25 26.27
CA MET A 1 -58.34 18.28 27.25
C MET A 1 -57.11 19.13 27.54
N ALA A 2 -57.21 20.46 27.50
CA ALA A 2 -56.13 21.44 27.70
C ALA A 2 -54.88 21.33 26.77
N ASP A 3 -54.75 22.27 25.83
CA ASP A 3 -53.49 22.62 25.17
C ASP A 3 -52.44 23.14 26.16
N LEU A 4 -51.15 23.03 25.81
CA LEU A 4 -50.14 23.97 26.27
C LEU A 4 -49.06 24.24 25.20
N LYS A 5 -49.47 24.85 24.08
CA LYS A 5 -48.54 25.38 23.08
C LYS A 5 -47.64 26.44 23.69
N ARG A 6 -46.37 26.09 23.93
CA ARG A 6 -45.30 27.08 24.16
C ARG A 6 -45.01 27.77 22.83
N TYR A 7 -45.34 29.06 22.74
CA TYR A 7 -44.97 29.89 21.60
C TYR A 7 -43.47 30.19 21.62
N TRP A 8 -42.87 30.24 20.44
CA TRP A 8 -41.43 30.44 20.22
C TRP A 8 -41.11 31.93 20.09
N CYS A 9 -39.89 32.32 20.46
CA CYS A 9 -39.32 33.63 20.19
C CYS A 9 -38.30 33.51 19.04
N ASP A 10 -38.80 33.26 17.83
CA ASP A 10 -37.99 33.15 16.61
C ASP A 10 -38.53 34.07 15.52
N TRP A 11 -37.64 34.77 14.82
CA TRP A 11 -37.89 35.45 13.56
C TRP A 11 -36.76 35.10 12.59
N ALA A 12 -37.06 34.28 11.59
CA ALA A 12 -36.10 33.91 10.54
C ALA A 12 -36.11 34.97 9.43
N LEU A 13 -34.92 35.45 9.03
CA LEU A 13 -34.76 36.28 7.84
C LEU A 13 -34.84 35.40 6.58
N GLY A 14 -35.93 35.53 5.82
CA GLY A 14 -36.02 34.99 4.47
C GLY A 14 -35.19 35.82 3.47
N PRO A 15 -34.52 35.20 2.48
CA PRO A 15 -33.69 35.93 1.53
C PRO A 15 -34.53 36.71 0.51
N LEU A 16 -34.07 37.89 0.10
CA LEU A 16 -34.60 38.58 -1.08
C LEU A 16 -34.26 37.81 -2.36
N SER A 17 -35.24 37.71 -3.26
CA SER A 17 -35.07 37.27 -4.64
C SER A 17 -35.27 38.44 -5.59
N GLU A 18 -34.49 38.51 -6.66
CA GLU A 18 -34.49 39.64 -7.59
C GLU A 18 -35.61 39.57 -8.64
N ASN A 19 -36.09 40.75 -9.05
CA ASN A 19 -36.65 41.11 -10.38
C ASN A 19 -37.93 40.37 -10.87
N PRO A 20 -38.85 41.11 -11.52
CA PRO A 20 -38.71 41.26 -12.97
C PRO A 20 -39.00 42.66 -13.56
N ARG A 21 -38.09 43.08 -14.45
CA ARG A 21 -38.27 43.84 -15.72
C ARG A 21 -39.37 44.91 -15.84
N MET A 22 -38.92 46.11 -16.23
CA MET A 22 -39.74 47.22 -16.73
C MET A 22 -40.52 46.84 -18.00
N SER A 23 -41.70 47.45 -18.17
CA SER A 23 -42.22 47.86 -19.49
C SER A 23 -42.74 49.30 -19.41
N GLN A 24 -42.76 49.99 -20.55
CA GLN A 24 -42.84 51.45 -20.65
C GLN A 24 -44.19 51.92 -21.20
N GLN A 25 -44.81 52.91 -20.55
CA GLN A 25 -45.78 53.83 -21.18
C GLN A 25 -45.74 55.19 -20.46
N GLN A 26 -46.23 56.25 -21.12
CA GLN A 26 -45.76 57.62 -20.90
C GLN A 26 -46.90 58.65 -20.82
N ILE A 27 -46.77 59.59 -19.87
CA ILE A 27 -47.38 60.96 -19.86
C ILE A 27 -48.93 60.94 -19.68
N PHE A 28 -49.54 61.59 -18.69
CA PHE A 28 -49.57 63.04 -18.44
C PHE A 28 -49.59 63.45 -16.95
N SER A 29 -49.21 64.70 -16.70
CA SER A 29 -49.28 65.40 -15.40
C SER A 29 -50.61 66.13 -15.24
N PRO A 30 -51.14 66.21 -14.01
CA PRO A 30 -51.44 67.53 -13.46
C PRO A 30 -50.91 67.71 -12.03
N ILE A 31 -49.67 68.22 -11.91
CA ILE A 31 -49.13 68.72 -10.64
C ILE A 31 -49.78 70.07 -10.33
N LEU A 32 -50.61 70.10 -9.28
CA LEU A 32 -50.85 71.17 -8.32
C LEU A 32 -51.75 70.59 -7.19
N TRP A 33 -52.06 71.37 -6.14
CA TRP A 33 -52.94 70.99 -5.00
C TRP A 33 -52.47 69.91 -4.00
N ILE A 34 -51.40 69.14 -4.24
CA ILE A 34 -50.88 68.16 -3.26
C ILE A 34 -49.82 68.70 -2.24
N PRO A 35 -48.96 69.72 -2.51
CA PRO A 35 -47.81 70.01 -1.63
C PRO A 35 -48.19 70.61 -0.26
N LEU A 36 -49.42 71.11 -0.08
CA LEU A 36 -49.83 71.77 1.16
C LEU A 36 -50.23 70.79 2.28
N LEU A 37 -50.66 69.57 1.94
CA LEU A 37 -51.11 68.58 2.94
C LEU A 37 -49.93 67.89 3.65
N PHE A 38 -48.78 67.76 2.98
CA PHE A 38 -47.57 67.18 3.55
C PHE A 38 -46.86 68.06 4.59
N LEU A 39 -47.21 69.35 4.69
CA LEU A 39 -46.65 70.26 5.70
C LEU A 39 -47.35 70.21 7.07
N LEU A 40 -48.47 69.47 7.17
CA LEU A 40 -49.24 69.31 8.43
C LEU A 40 -49.18 67.89 9.02
N MET A 41 -48.67 66.91 8.27
CA MET A 41 -48.49 65.52 8.75
C MET A 41 -47.19 65.32 9.54
N GLY A 42 -47.01 66.14 10.57
CA GLY A 42 -46.09 65.91 11.69
C GLY A 42 -44.58 66.03 11.43
N LEU A 43 -43.90 66.77 12.30
CA LEU A 43 -42.55 66.36 12.71
C LEU A 43 -42.69 65.06 13.52
N GLY A 44 -42.81 63.94 12.82
CA GLY A 44 -42.54 62.63 13.40
C GLY A 44 -41.10 62.64 13.88
N ALA A 45 -40.89 62.85 15.18
CA ALA A 45 -39.57 62.87 15.77
C ALA A 45 -38.91 61.52 15.51
N SER A 46 -37.95 61.49 14.59
CA SER A 46 -37.13 60.31 14.33
C SER A 46 -36.30 60.04 15.57
N GLY A 47 -36.88 59.25 16.48
CA GLY A 47 -36.22 58.74 17.67
C GLY A 47 -34.93 58.09 17.22
N LYS A 48 -33.81 58.52 17.81
CA LYS A 48 -32.48 58.08 17.36
C LYS A 48 -32.22 56.68 17.89
N GLU A 49 -32.91 55.69 17.31
CA GLU A 49 -32.91 54.29 17.71
C GLU A 49 -31.48 53.76 17.72
N THR A 50 -30.91 53.65 18.92
CA THR A 50 -29.62 53.03 19.15
C THR A 50 -29.77 51.53 18.97
N PRO A 51 -28.95 50.86 18.14
CA PRO A 51 -29.08 49.42 17.94
C PRO A 51 -28.92 48.66 19.27
N PRO A 52 -29.66 47.55 19.47
CA PRO A 52 -29.63 46.80 20.72
C PRO A 52 -28.24 46.24 21.01
N THR A 53 -27.86 46.25 22.29
CA THR A 53 -26.55 45.79 22.76
C THR A 53 -26.51 44.27 22.76
N VAL A 54 -25.77 43.67 21.83
CA VAL A 54 -25.63 42.21 21.74
C VAL A 54 -24.74 41.69 22.88
N ILE A 55 -25.25 40.70 23.63
CA ILE A 55 -24.56 40.02 24.74
C ILE A 55 -24.50 38.52 24.43
N SER A 56 -23.35 37.91 24.70
CA SER A 56 -23.14 36.46 24.57
C SER A 56 -23.08 35.78 25.94
N GLY A 57 -23.92 34.77 26.15
CA GLY A 57 -23.93 33.94 27.37
C GLY A 57 -23.49 32.51 27.08
N MET A 58 -22.87 31.85 28.07
CA MET A 58 -22.59 30.42 28.03
C MET A 58 -23.73 29.64 28.71
N LEU A 59 -24.15 28.51 28.13
CA LEU A 59 -25.12 27.61 28.74
C LEU A 59 -24.69 27.20 30.17
N GLY A 60 -25.60 27.30 31.14
CA GLY A 60 -25.35 27.09 32.57
C GLY A 60 -24.57 28.23 33.27
N GLY A 61 -24.01 29.18 32.51
CA GLY A 61 -23.25 30.32 33.02
C GLY A 61 -24.13 31.49 33.45
N SER A 62 -23.59 32.70 33.31
CA SER A 62 -24.23 33.96 33.70
C SER A 62 -23.85 35.13 32.80
N VAL A 63 -24.69 36.15 32.73
CA VAL A 63 -24.42 37.45 32.06
C VAL A 63 -24.88 38.63 32.92
N THR A 64 -24.35 39.82 32.61
CA THR A 64 -24.76 41.09 33.20
C THR A 64 -25.23 42.06 32.11
N PHE A 65 -26.46 42.54 32.20
CA PHE A 65 -27.01 43.57 31.33
C PHE A 65 -26.61 44.95 31.86
N SER A 66 -25.50 45.48 31.37
CA SER A 66 -24.88 46.70 31.90
C SER A 66 -25.62 47.97 31.52
N LEU A 67 -26.24 48.64 32.49
CA LEU A 67 -27.03 49.86 32.25
C LEU A 67 -26.18 51.13 32.15
N ASN A 68 -24.95 51.16 32.65
CA ASN A 68 -24.02 52.31 32.63
C ASN A 68 -24.68 53.64 33.05
N ILE A 69 -25.40 53.60 34.17
CA ILE A 69 -26.06 54.75 34.80
C ILE A 69 -25.03 55.57 35.59
N SER A 70 -25.15 56.91 35.63
CA SER A 70 -24.27 57.76 36.44
C SER A 70 -24.42 57.48 37.93
N LYS A 71 -23.34 57.65 38.71
CA LYS A 71 -23.37 57.45 40.17
C LYS A 71 -24.29 58.44 40.88
N ASP A 72 -24.46 59.64 40.31
CA ASP A 72 -25.26 60.73 40.86
C ASP A 72 -26.74 60.67 40.42
N ALA A 73 -27.13 59.63 39.67
CA ALA A 73 -28.50 59.48 39.17
C ALA A 73 -29.43 58.86 40.23
N GLU A 74 -30.36 59.66 40.75
CA GLU A 74 -31.45 59.17 41.60
C GLU A 74 -32.45 58.32 40.80
N ILE A 75 -32.18 57.02 40.69
CA ILE A 75 -33.16 56.04 40.19
C ILE A 75 -34.39 56.06 41.11
N GLU A 76 -35.57 56.07 40.51
CA GLU A 76 -36.83 55.79 41.20
C GLU A 76 -37.09 54.27 41.14
N HIS A 77 -37.24 53.76 39.92
CA HIS A 77 -37.37 52.34 39.62
C HIS A 77 -36.91 52.01 38.18
N ILE A 78 -36.64 50.73 37.91
CA ILE A 78 -36.28 50.23 36.58
C ILE A 78 -37.15 49.01 36.27
N ILE A 79 -37.85 49.03 35.12
CA ILE A 79 -38.67 47.91 34.65
C ILE A 79 -37.86 47.12 33.62
N TRP A 80 -37.68 45.82 33.88
CA TRP A 80 -37.09 44.89 32.93
C TRP A 80 -38.19 44.08 32.24
N ASN A 81 -38.16 44.08 30.91
CA ASN A 81 -39.12 43.39 30.05
C ASN A 81 -38.41 42.44 29.09
N CYS A 82 -39.01 41.27 28.86
CA CYS A 82 -38.69 40.33 27.79
C CYS A 82 -39.98 40.17 26.96
N PRO A 83 -40.24 41.08 25.99
CA PRO A 83 -41.56 41.22 25.36
C PRO A 83 -42.12 39.90 24.82
N PRO A 84 -43.41 39.58 25.07
CA PRO A 84 -44.45 40.43 25.67
C PRO A 84 -44.52 40.43 27.21
N LYS A 85 -43.55 39.82 27.92
CA LYS A 85 -43.59 39.68 29.38
C LYS A 85 -42.81 40.77 30.13
N ALA A 86 -43.35 41.21 31.27
CA ALA A 86 -42.56 41.86 32.31
C ALA A 86 -41.74 40.80 33.07
N LEU A 87 -40.44 41.06 33.26
CA LEU A 87 -39.47 40.12 33.83
C LEU A 87 -39.25 40.38 35.32
N ALA A 88 -38.88 41.61 35.67
CA ALA A 88 -38.59 42.05 37.02
C ALA A 88 -38.69 43.58 37.14
N LEU A 89 -38.85 44.08 38.36
CA LEU A 89 -38.83 45.51 38.68
C LEU A 89 -37.83 45.77 39.80
N VAL A 90 -36.96 46.77 39.63
CA VAL A 90 -35.87 47.12 40.56
C VAL A 90 -36.13 48.51 41.12
N PHE A 91 -36.04 48.69 42.44
CA PHE A 91 -36.25 49.98 43.12
C PHE A 91 -34.94 50.69 43.49
N TYR A 92 -35.02 51.96 43.90
CA TYR A 92 -33.88 52.80 44.36
C TYR A 92 -32.95 52.16 45.42
N LYS A 93 -33.44 51.22 46.23
CA LYS A 93 -32.62 50.46 47.20
C LYS A 93 -31.84 49.28 46.62
N LYS A 94 -31.97 49.05 45.30
CA LYS A 94 -31.57 47.81 44.57
C LYS A 94 -32.39 46.56 44.95
N ASP A 95 -33.47 46.74 45.71
CA ASP A 95 -34.50 45.71 45.93
C ASP A 95 -35.10 45.29 44.58
N ILE A 96 -35.14 43.98 44.30
CA ILE A 96 -35.66 43.41 43.05
C ILE A 96 -36.90 42.55 43.29
N THR A 97 -37.99 42.88 42.60
CA THR A 97 -39.22 42.08 42.54
C THR A 97 -39.25 41.31 41.23
N ILE A 98 -39.12 39.98 41.28
CA ILE A 98 -39.16 39.12 40.09
C ILE A 98 -40.62 38.79 39.75
N LEU A 99 -41.02 39.04 38.50
CA LEU A 99 -42.41 38.93 38.03
C LEU A 99 -42.66 37.59 37.31
N ASP A 100 -41.75 37.15 36.43
CA ASP A 100 -41.80 35.80 35.87
C ASP A 100 -41.11 34.79 36.80
N LYS A 101 -41.90 33.87 37.36
CA LYS A 101 -41.44 32.83 38.29
C LYS A 101 -40.35 31.91 37.72
N GLY A 102 -40.23 31.79 36.39
CA GLY A 102 -39.15 31.03 35.71
C GLY A 102 -37.75 31.66 35.86
N TYR A 103 -37.66 32.87 36.41
CA TYR A 103 -36.41 33.57 36.69
C TYR A 103 -36.14 33.74 38.20
N ASN A 104 -37.01 33.20 39.06
CA ASN A 104 -36.83 33.28 40.51
C ASN A 104 -35.50 32.62 40.95
N GLY A 105 -34.74 33.31 41.81
CA GLY A 105 -33.40 32.90 42.23
C GLY A 105 -32.29 33.02 41.16
N ARG A 106 -32.63 33.27 39.89
CA ARG A 106 -31.67 33.44 38.79
C ARG A 106 -31.27 34.90 38.54
N LEU A 107 -32.12 35.86 38.93
CA LEU A 107 -31.88 37.30 38.77
C LEU A 107 -31.36 37.95 40.05
N LYS A 108 -30.42 38.89 39.91
CA LYS A 108 -29.93 39.80 40.97
C LYS A 108 -29.61 41.18 40.39
N VAL A 109 -29.51 42.20 41.24
CA VAL A 109 -28.96 43.51 40.86
C VAL A 109 -27.47 43.51 41.18
N SER A 110 -26.64 44.08 40.30
CA SER A 110 -25.20 44.21 40.51
C SER A 110 -24.87 45.23 41.61
N GLU A 111 -23.94 44.89 42.49
CA GLU A 111 -23.52 45.74 43.62
C GLU A 111 -22.96 47.09 43.14
N ASP A 112 -22.24 47.12 42.01
CA ASP A 112 -21.63 48.33 41.42
C ASP A 112 -22.62 49.32 40.78
N GLY A 113 -23.92 49.02 40.72
CA GLY A 113 -24.89 49.91 40.08
C GLY A 113 -26.33 49.39 40.14
N TYR A 114 -27.03 49.43 39.01
CA TYR A 114 -28.38 48.88 38.82
C TYR A 114 -28.44 47.87 37.66
N SER A 115 -27.30 47.43 37.14
CA SER A 115 -27.20 46.44 36.06
C SER A 115 -27.79 45.11 36.50
N LEU A 116 -28.60 44.46 35.65
CA LEU A 116 -29.23 43.18 35.95
C LEU A 116 -28.24 42.03 35.72
N TYR A 117 -28.02 41.20 36.73
CA TYR A 117 -27.26 39.97 36.64
C TYR A 117 -28.21 38.77 36.51
N MET A 118 -27.92 37.86 35.59
CA MET A 118 -28.70 36.64 35.35
C MET A 118 -27.79 35.41 35.32
N SER A 119 -28.08 34.40 36.13
CA SER A 119 -27.31 33.15 36.24
C SER A 119 -28.13 31.90 35.90
N ASN A 120 -27.43 30.77 35.75
CA ASN A 120 -27.99 29.49 35.31
C ASN A 120 -28.77 29.63 34.00
N LEU A 121 -28.06 30.08 32.96
CA LEU A 121 -28.59 30.34 31.63
C LEU A 121 -29.01 29.06 30.90
N THR A 122 -30.18 29.11 30.27
CA THR A 122 -30.78 28.05 29.46
C THR A 122 -30.92 28.53 28.01
N LYS A 123 -31.00 27.63 27.01
CA LYS A 123 -31.20 28.04 25.61
C LYS A 123 -32.42 28.96 25.43
N SER A 124 -33.48 28.73 26.20
CA SER A 124 -34.73 29.51 26.23
C SER A 124 -34.63 30.92 26.82
N ASP A 125 -33.50 31.31 27.44
CA ASP A 125 -33.27 32.69 27.87
C ASP A 125 -32.64 33.56 26.76
N SER A 126 -32.47 33.03 25.53
CA SER A 126 -32.03 33.82 24.37
C SER A 126 -33.18 34.68 23.84
N GLY A 127 -32.93 35.94 23.52
CA GLY A 127 -33.98 36.86 23.06
C GLY A 127 -33.66 38.34 23.30
N SER A 128 -34.68 39.19 23.16
CA SER A 128 -34.57 40.63 23.41
C SER A 128 -35.00 41.01 24.82
N TYR A 129 -34.18 41.83 25.49
CA TYR A 129 -34.39 42.33 26.84
C TYR A 129 -34.36 43.86 26.82
N HIS A 130 -35.39 44.49 27.38
CA HIS A 130 -35.58 45.94 27.37
C HIS A 130 -35.63 46.44 28.82
N ALA A 131 -34.81 47.44 29.14
CA ALA A 131 -34.78 48.12 30.43
C ALA A 131 -35.34 49.54 30.29
N GLN A 132 -36.40 49.84 31.05
CA GLN A 132 -37.02 51.15 31.13
C GLN A 132 -36.58 51.79 32.45
N ILE A 133 -35.70 52.79 32.37
CA ILE A 133 -35.03 53.42 33.52
C ILE A 133 -35.77 54.71 33.87
N ASN A 134 -36.42 54.75 35.03
CA ASN A 134 -37.11 55.93 35.55
C ASN A 134 -36.27 56.57 36.67
N GLN A 135 -36.06 57.89 36.55
CA GLN A 135 -35.23 58.70 37.44
C GLN A 135 -36.08 59.79 38.10
N LYS A 136 -35.86 60.04 39.38
CA LYS A 136 -36.54 61.11 40.09
C LYS A 136 -36.25 62.45 39.43
N ASN A 137 -37.27 63.31 39.35
CA ASN A 137 -37.18 64.65 38.76
C ASN A 137 -36.80 64.68 37.25
N VAL A 138 -36.79 63.53 36.57
CA VAL A 138 -36.54 63.42 35.12
C VAL A 138 -37.80 62.89 34.43
N ILE A 139 -38.38 63.68 33.54
CA ILE A 139 -39.68 63.37 32.90
C ILE A 139 -39.55 62.28 31.80
N LEU A 140 -38.37 62.12 31.20
CA LEU A 140 -38.14 61.10 30.17
C LEU A 140 -37.56 59.80 30.76
N THR A 141 -38.31 58.71 30.63
CA THR A 141 -37.80 57.34 30.77
C THR A 141 -36.65 57.09 29.79
N THR A 142 -35.52 56.59 30.28
CA THR A 142 -34.41 56.15 29.41
C THR A 142 -34.58 54.66 29.10
N ASN A 143 -34.76 54.33 27.82
CA ASN A 143 -34.84 52.94 27.37
C ASN A 143 -33.46 52.41 26.96
N LYS A 144 -33.17 51.15 27.28
CA LYS A 144 -32.03 50.39 26.75
C LYS A 144 -32.46 49.00 26.30
N GLU A 145 -31.90 48.55 25.19
CA GLU A 145 -32.24 47.27 24.56
C GLU A 145 -31.01 46.39 24.45
N PHE A 146 -31.20 45.09 24.67
CA PHE A 146 -30.14 44.08 24.69
C PHE A 146 -30.60 42.82 23.96
N THR A 147 -29.74 42.20 23.17
CA THR A 147 -30.00 40.91 22.53
C THR A 147 -29.09 39.86 23.11
N LEU A 148 -29.65 38.86 23.82
CA LEU A 148 -28.89 37.78 24.43
C LEU A 148 -28.88 36.54 23.53
N HIS A 149 -27.68 36.07 23.17
CA HIS A 149 -27.47 34.79 22.49
C HIS A 149 -26.74 33.80 23.41
N ILE A 150 -27.24 32.55 23.50
CA ILE A 150 -26.72 31.55 24.45
C ILE A 150 -26.05 30.38 23.73
N TYR A 151 -24.73 30.34 23.88
CA TYR A 151 -23.83 29.41 23.22
C TYR A 151 -23.44 28.25 24.13
N GLU A 152 -23.20 27.09 23.52
CA GLU A 152 -22.57 25.97 24.20
C GLU A 152 -21.04 26.09 24.11
N LYS A 153 -20.35 25.56 25.12
CA LYS A 153 -18.89 25.48 25.10
C LYS A 153 -18.47 24.40 24.10
N LEU A 154 -17.76 24.80 23.05
CA LEU A 154 -17.32 23.89 22.00
C LEU A 154 -16.38 22.82 22.58
N GLN A 155 -16.46 21.61 22.01
CA GLN A 155 -15.50 20.53 22.26
C GLN A 155 -14.25 20.70 21.40
N LYS A 156 -13.19 19.92 21.65
CA LYS A 156 -11.96 19.99 20.85
C LYS A 156 -12.24 19.51 19.41
N PRO A 157 -11.96 20.31 18.36
CA PRO A 157 -12.23 19.91 16.98
C PRO A 157 -11.37 18.71 16.53
N GLN A 158 -11.89 17.96 15.57
CA GLN A 158 -11.24 16.82 14.94
C GLN A 158 -11.18 17.03 13.42
N ILE A 159 -9.99 16.87 12.83
CA ILE A 159 -9.79 16.90 11.38
C ILE A 159 -10.06 15.49 10.83
N ILE A 160 -10.86 15.42 9.76
CA ILE A 160 -11.14 14.22 8.98
C ILE A 160 -10.61 14.47 7.55
N VAL A 161 -9.96 13.49 6.95
CA VAL A 161 -9.66 13.49 5.51
C VAL A 161 -10.85 12.88 4.80
N GLU A 162 -11.58 13.68 4.01
CA GLU A 162 -12.77 13.23 3.28
C GLU A 162 -12.39 12.55 1.96
N SER A 163 -11.48 13.17 1.21
CA SER A 163 -11.07 12.69 -0.11
C SER A 163 -9.60 13.00 -0.38
N VAL A 164 -8.96 12.10 -1.13
CA VAL A 164 -7.60 12.26 -1.67
C VAL A 164 -7.65 11.94 -3.16
N THR A 165 -7.27 12.91 -3.99
CA THR A 165 -7.21 12.78 -5.45
C THR A 165 -5.74 12.91 -5.89
N PRO A 166 -5.05 11.81 -6.22
CA PRO A 166 -3.74 11.90 -6.84
C PRO A 166 -3.84 12.51 -8.26
N SER A 167 -2.80 13.22 -8.66
CA SER A 167 -2.64 13.83 -9.98
C SER A 167 -1.49 13.18 -10.75
N ASP A 168 -1.57 13.19 -12.08
CA ASP A 168 -0.48 12.75 -12.99
C ASP A 168 0.82 13.58 -12.86
N THR A 169 0.79 14.68 -12.10
CA THR A 169 1.93 15.58 -11.83
C THR A 169 2.61 15.33 -10.48
N ASP A 170 2.55 14.10 -9.96
CA ASP A 170 3.15 13.71 -8.68
C ASP A 170 2.73 14.61 -7.49
N SER A 171 1.45 15.00 -7.50
CA SER A 171 0.80 15.81 -6.47
C SER A 171 -0.51 15.16 -6.01
N CYS A 172 -0.97 15.48 -4.80
CA CYS A 172 -2.23 15.02 -4.25
C CYS A 172 -3.09 16.23 -3.83
N THR A 173 -4.34 16.25 -4.29
CA THR A 173 -5.38 17.15 -3.76
C THR A 173 -6.12 16.46 -2.64
N PHE A 174 -6.15 17.06 -1.46
CA PHE A 174 -6.83 16.58 -0.26
C PHE A 174 -8.01 17.50 0.05
N THR A 175 -9.12 16.92 0.51
CA THR A 175 -10.22 17.65 1.14
C THR A 175 -10.28 17.27 2.62
N LEU A 176 -10.12 18.27 3.48
CA LEU A 176 -10.05 18.14 4.93
C LEU A 176 -11.28 18.80 5.55
N ILE A 177 -11.99 18.10 6.44
CA ILE A 177 -13.14 18.64 7.15
C ILE A 177 -12.80 18.75 8.63
N CYS A 178 -13.00 19.94 9.20
CA CYS A 178 -12.94 20.19 10.63
C CYS A 178 -14.32 19.97 11.25
N THR A 179 -14.39 19.06 12.22
CA THR A 179 -15.63 18.69 12.90
C THR A 179 -15.59 19.08 14.37
N VAL A 180 -16.68 19.64 14.87
CA VAL A 180 -16.90 19.94 16.30
C VAL A 180 -18.14 19.19 16.76
N LYS A 181 -18.11 18.61 17.96
CA LYS A 181 -19.27 18.01 18.62
C LYS A 181 -20.01 19.09 19.43
N GLY A 182 -21.27 19.32 19.12
CA GLY A 182 -22.13 20.37 19.70
C GLY A 182 -23.08 20.95 18.65
N THR A 183 -23.75 22.07 18.96
CA THR A 183 -24.48 22.88 17.96
C THR A 183 -23.51 23.38 16.87
N LYS A 184 -23.86 23.20 15.59
CA LYS A 184 -23.04 23.67 14.46
C LYS A 184 -23.20 25.18 14.21
N ASP A 185 -24.30 25.75 14.67
CA ASP A 185 -24.71 27.13 14.39
C ASP A 185 -23.80 28.13 15.12
N SER A 186 -23.49 29.24 14.43
CA SER A 186 -22.57 30.29 14.90
C SER A 186 -21.14 29.83 15.24
N VAL A 187 -20.68 28.66 14.75
CA VAL A 187 -19.28 28.24 14.87
C VAL A 187 -18.47 28.80 13.70
N GLN A 188 -17.41 29.53 14.00
CA GLN A 188 -16.41 30.01 13.04
C GLN A 188 -15.18 29.11 13.06
N TYR A 189 -14.51 28.99 11.92
CA TYR A 189 -13.36 28.12 11.71
C TYR A 189 -12.18 28.91 11.15
N SER A 190 -10.96 28.41 11.33
CA SER A 190 -9.80 28.79 10.53
C SER A 190 -8.77 27.66 10.51
N TRP A 191 -7.95 27.64 9.47
CA TRP A 191 -6.94 26.62 9.26
C TRP A 191 -5.54 27.22 9.25
N THR A 192 -4.58 26.51 9.85
CA THR A 192 -3.16 26.89 9.87
C THR A 192 -2.26 25.74 9.42
N ARG A 193 -1.13 26.08 8.79
CA ARG A 193 -0.03 25.19 8.39
C ARG A 193 1.27 25.74 8.98
N GLU A 194 2.14 24.87 9.50
CA GLU A 194 3.14 25.26 10.52
C GLU A 194 4.43 25.97 10.02
N ASP A 195 4.58 26.31 8.73
CA ASP A 195 5.82 26.98 8.23
C ASP A 195 5.74 28.49 8.00
N THR A 196 4.54 29.08 7.90
CA THR A 196 4.39 30.47 7.46
C THR A 196 3.26 31.21 8.17
N HIS A 197 3.55 32.44 8.60
CA HIS A 197 2.63 33.33 9.34
C HIS A 197 1.41 33.85 8.54
N LEU A 198 1.14 33.34 7.33
CA LEU A 198 0.32 34.04 6.32
C LEU A 198 -0.80 33.22 5.66
N ASN A 199 -0.76 31.89 5.66
CA ASN A 199 -1.76 31.07 4.96
C ASN A 199 -2.91 30.63 5.88
N THR A 200 -3.63 31.61 6.42
CA THR A 200 -4.96 31.37 7.02
C THR A 200 -5.96 31.16 5.88
N TYR A 201 -6.40 29.93 5.67
CA TYR A 201 -7.48 29.65 4.71
C TYR A 201 -8.83 30.06 5.31
N ASP A 202 -9.72 30.53 4.43
CA ASP A 202 -11.00 31.17 4.74
C ASP A 202 -11.91 30.33 5.67
N GLY A 203 -12.84 31.00 6.35
CA GLY A 203 -13.54 30.56 7.56
C GLY A 203 -14.50 29.36 7.44
N SER A 204 -14.37 28.59 6.37
CA SER A 204 -15.05 27.32 6.13
C SER A 204 -14.52 26.21 7.03
N HIS A 205 -15.45 25.37 7.51
CA HIS A 205 -15.14 24.10 8.14
C HIS A 205 -14.45 23.08 7.20
N THR A 206 -14.37 23.35 5.89
CA THR A 206 -13.73 22.48 4.89
C THR A 206 -12.57 23.21 4.21
N LEU A 207 -11.39 22.59 4.23
CA LEU A 207 -10.17 23.04 3.55
C LEU A 207 -9.81 22.07 2.42
N ARG A 208 -9.71 22.59 1.18
CA ARG A 208 -9.19 21.85 0.03
C ARG A 208 -7.78 22.35 -0.31
N VAL A 209 -6.79 21.46 -0.31
CA VAL A 209 -5.38 21.79 -0.60
C VAL A 209 -4.80 20.82 -1.61
N SER A 210 -4.02 21.32 -2.56
CA SER A 210 -3.13 20.49 -3.39
C SER A 210 -1.71 20.62 -2.88
N GLN A 211 -1.01 19.50 -2.76
CA GLN A 211 0.37 19.42 -2.28
C GLN A 211 1.20 18.58 -3.26
N SER A 212 2.41 19.02 -3.57
CA SER A 212 3.43 18.28 -4.34
C SER A 212 4.31 17.44 -3.40
N VAL A 213 4.93 16.37 -3.92
CA VAL A 213 6.03 15.66 -3.23
C VAL A 213 7.13 16.63 -2.73
N CYS A 214 7.33 17.76 -3.41
CA CYS A 214 8.35 18.76 -3.05
C CYS A 214 7.92 19.78 -1.98
N ASP A 215 6.66 19.79 -1.58
CA ASP A 215 6.17 20.66 -0.52
C ASP A 215 6.47 20.07 0.87
N PRO A 216 6.82 20.89 1.87
CA PRO A 216 7.12 20.41 3.21
C PRO A 216 5.90 19.72 3.88
N ASP A 217 6.10 18.50 4.39
CA ASP A 217 5.09 17.70 5.11
C ASP A 217 4.87 18.23 6.54
N LEU A 218 4.18 19.35 6.57
CA LEU A 218 3.81 20.11 7.76
C LEU A 218 2.42 19.69 8.23
N PRO A 219 2.17 19.69 9.55
CA PRO A 219 0.83 19.47 10.04
C PRO A 219 -0.10 20.63 9.68
N TYR A 220 -1.34 20.28 9.39
CA TYR A 220 -2.47 21.18 9.37
C TYR A 220 -3.18 21.13 10.73
N THR A 221 -3.58 22.30 11.23
CA THR A 221 -4.39 22.44 12.44
C THR A 221 -5.64 23.24 12.11
N CYS A 222 -6.80 22.76 12.57
CA CYS A 222 -8.03 23.54 12.56
C CYS A 222 -8.22 24.22 13.90
N LYS A 223 -8.68 25.47 13.87
CA LYS A 223 -9.16 26.23 15.02
C LYS A 223 -10.65 26.49 14.85
N ALA A 224 -11.45 26.27 15.89
CA ALA A 224 -12.89 26.52 15.88
C ALA A 224 -13.30 27.32 17.11
N TRP A 225 -14.17 28.33 16.93
CA TRP A 225 -14.63 29.19 18.02
C TRP A 225 -16.07 29.67 17.86
N ASN A 226 -16.64 30.09 18.97
CA ASN A 226 -17.86 30.88 19.08
C ASN A 226 -17.63 31.97 20.16
N PRO A 227 -18.57 32.89 20.42
CA PRO A 227 -18.34 34.01 21.34
C PRO A 227 -18.01 33.65 22.80
N VAL A 228 -18.11 32.37 23.22
CA VAL A 228 -17.83 31.92 24.59
C VAL A 228 -16.68 30.89 24.68
N SER A 229 -16.16 30.39 23.57
CA SER A 229 -15.16 29.31 23.58
C SER A 229 -14.37 29.19 22.27
N GLN A 230 -13.10 28.79 22.38
CA GLN A 230 -12.15 28.71 21.27
C GLN A 230 -11.19 27.53 21.50
N ASN A 231 -11.19 26.56 20.59
CA ASN A 231 -10.35 25.35 20.67
C ASN A 231 -9.60 25.11 19.34
N SER A 232 -8.45 24.46 19.42
CA SER A 232 -7.71 23.95 18.24
C SER A 232 -7.71 22.42 18.20
N SER A 233 -7.53 21.83 17.02
CA SER A 233 -7.51 20.38 16.82
C SER A 233 -6.21 19.75 17.36
N GLN A 234 -6.01 18.45 17.12
CA GLN A 234 -4.63 17.95 17.02
C GLN A 234 -4.07 18.29 15.63
N PRO A 235 -2.73 18.48 15.51
CA PRO A 235 -2.06 18.61 14.22
C PRO A 235 -2.14 17.31 13.40
N VAL A 236 -2.41 17.41 12.09
CA VAL A 236 -2.47 16.26 11.17
C VAL A 236 -1.55 16.51 9.97
N ARG A 237 -0.58 15.61 9.76
CA ARG A 237 0.17 15.52 8.49
C ARG A 237 -0.66 14.77 7.47
N ILE A 238 -0.80 15.34 6.27
CA ILE A 238 -1.70 14.80 5.24
C ILE A 238 -0.97 13.96 4.20
N TRP A 239 0.35 14.14 4.02
CA TRP A 239 1.08 13.47 2.94
C TRP A 239 1.05 11.94 3.04
N GLN A 240 1.01 11.40 4.26
CA GLN A 240 0.86 9.96 4.53
C GLN A 240 -0.40 9.30 3.92
N PHE A 241 -1.41 10.08 3.54
CA PHE A 241 -2.63 9.58 2.88
C PHE A 241 -2.56 9.63 1.35
N CYS A 242 -1.48 10.18 0.76
CA CYS A 242 -1.27 10.23 -0.70
C CYS A 242 -0.75 8.90 -1.24
N THR A 243 -1.63 7.91 -1.41
CA THR A 243 -1.26 6.62 -2.00
C THR A 243 -1.54 6.58 -3.50
N GLY A 244 -0.52 6.30 -4.31
CA GLY A 244 -0.70 5.88 -5.71
C GLY A 244 -0.53 6.95 -6.80
N ALA A 245 -0.01 8.15 -6.49
CA ALA A 245 0.29 9.17 -7.50
C ALA A 245 1.30 8.72 -8.56
N SER A 246 2.28 7.88 -8.19
CA SER A 246 3.25 7.27 -9.12
C SER A 246 2.63 6.12 -9.92
N ARG A 247 1.66 6.43 -10.78
CA ARG A 247 1.07 5.53 -11.80
C ARG A 247 1.63 5.74 -13.21
N ARG A 248 2.62 6.62 -13.39
CA ARG A 248 3.42 6.67 -14.62
C ARG A 248 4.02 5.29 -14.89
N LYS A 249 3.85 4.79 -16.13
CA LYS A 249 4.57 3.60 -16.61
C LYS A 249 6.06 3.81 -16.33
N THR A 250 6.70 2.86 -15.65
CA THR A 250 8.11 2.96 -15.28
C THR A 250 8.96 3.10 -16.54
N ALA A 251 9.45 4.31 -16.81
CA ALA A 251 10.61 4.50 -17.65
C ALA A 251 11.75 3.63 -17.11
N ALA A 252 12.56 3.04 -17.98
CA ALA A 252 13.56 2.02 -17.62
C ALA A 252 14.54 2.57 -16.57
N GLY A 253 14.25 2.28 -15.30
CA GLY A 253 14.99 2.79 -14.15
C GLY A 253 16.33 2.09 -13.97
N LYS A 254 17.22 2.70 -13.20
CA LYS A 254 18.51 2.08 -12.88
C LYS A 254 18.28 0.90 -11.93
N THR A 255 18.44 -0.31 -12.44
CA THR A 255 18.44 -1.52 -11.60
C THR A 255 19.67 -1.50 -10.69
N VAL A 256 19.45 -1.68 -9.38
CA VAL A 256 20.48 -1.80 -8.35
C VAL A 256 20.36 -3.20 -7.76
N VAL A 257 21.47 -3.92 -7.66
CA VAL A 257 21.53 -5.27 -7.10
C VAL A 257 22.15 -5.18 -5.71
N GLY A 258 21.47 -5.75 -4.71
CA GLY A 258 21.90 -5.76 -3.31
C GLY A 258 21.97 -7.17 -2.74
N ILE A 259 22.81 -7.35 -1.71
CA ILE A 259 22.99 -8.63 -1.01
C ILE A 259 22.25 -8.60 0.33
N LEU A 260 21.51 -9.66 0.64
CA LEU A 260 20.76 -9.81 1.88
C LEU A 260 21.67 -9.62 3.12
N GLY A 261 21.26 -8.74 4.04
CA GLY A 261 22.00 -8.40 5.26
C GLY A 261 23.10 -7.35 5.07
N GLU A 262 23.56 -7.10 3.85
CA GLU A 262 24.65 -6.16 3.54
C GLU A 262 24.10 -4.75 3.21
N PRO A 263 24.94 -3.70 3.26
CA PRO A 263 24.55 -2.35 2.90
C PRO A 263 24.48 -2.14 1.38
N VAL A 264 23.53 -1.32 0.93
CA VAL A 264 23.47 -0.81 -0.45
C VAL A 264 23.24 0.70 -0.48
N THR A 265 23.70 1.34 -1.55
CA THR A 265 23.44 2.75 -1.84
C THR A 265 22.77 2.87 -3.22
N LEU A 266 21.69 3.65 -3.31
CA LEU A 266 21.05 4.03 -4.56
C LEU A 266 21.58 5.44 -4.94
N PRO A 267 22.51 5.56 -5.91
CA PRO A 267 23.20 6.82 -6.18
C PRO A 267 22.37 7.72 -7.09
N LEU A 268 22.28 9.01 -6.76
CA LEU A 268 21.61 10.03 -7.59
C LEU A 268 22.47 10.57 -8.74
N GLU A 269 23.78 10.31 -8.72
CA GLU A 269 24.77 10.70 -9.74
C GLU A 269 24.79 12.21 -10.07
N PHE A 270 24.23 13.03 -9.19
CA PHE A 270 24.10 14.47 -9.36
C PHE A 270 24.82 15.20 -8.22
N ARG A 271 25.77 16.08 -8.57
CA ARG A 271 26.33 17.04 -7.59
C ARG A 271 25.26 18.07 -7.28
N ALA A 272 24.87 18.19 -6.01
CA ALA A 272 23.85 19.15 -5.57
C ALA A 272 24.23 20.57 -6.02
N THR A 273 23.52 21.09 -7.03
CA THR A 273 23.70 22.46 -7.52
C THR A 273 22.99 23.44 -6.60
N ARG A 274 23.40 24.71 -6.64
CA ARG A 274 22.86 25.81 -5.81
C ARG A 274 21.36 26.11 -6.00
N ALA A 275 20.67 25.42 -6.92
CA ALA A 275 19.23 25.51 -7.15
C ALA A 275 18.43 24.33 -6.53
N THR A 276 19.09 23.36 -5.89
CA THR A 276 18.43 22.16 -5.32
C THR A 276 17.92 22.44 -3.90
N LYS A 277 16.60 22.36 -3.71
CA LYS A 277 15.92 22.67 -2.44
C LYS A 277 15.92 21.49 -1.45
N ASN A 278 15.68 20.29 -1.97
CA ASN A 278 15.66 19.02 -1.26
C ASN A 278 15.58 17.85 -2.25
N VAL A 279 15.82 16.63 -1.77
CA VAL A 279 15.51 15.40 -2.50
C VAL A 279 14.61 14.54 -1.63
N VAL A 280 13.46 14.14 -2.16
CA VAL A 280 12.51 13.27 -1.46
C VAL A 280 12.57 11.88 -2.05
N TRP A 281 12.91 10.89 -1.21
CA TRP A 281 12.92 9.49 -1.60
C TRP A 281 11.58 8.82 -1.27
N VAL A 282 11.06 8.06 -2.22
CA VAL A 282 9.83 7.28 -2.11
C VAL A 282 10.18 5.81 -2.38
N PHE A 283 9.71 4.91 -1.54
CA PHE A 283 9.71 3.47 -1.79
C PHE A 283 8.28 3.02 -2.07
N ASN A 284 8.06 2.37 -3.22
CA ASN A 284 6.72 2.04 -3.72
C ASN A 284 5.81 3.29 -3.79
N THR A 285 4.97 3.53 -2.79
CA THR A 285 4.10 4.71 -2.67
C THR A 285 4.37 5.58 -1.44
N SER A 286 5.30 5.20 -0.56
CA SER A 286 5.53 5.87 0.73
C SER A 286 6.82 6.70 0.73
N VAL A 287 6.74 7.95 1.18
CA VAL A 287 7.92 8.79 1.42
C VAL A 287 8.76 8.22 2.57
N ILE A 288 10.06 8.06 2.32
CA ILE A 288 11.06 7.76 3.33
C ILE A 288 11.32 9.06 4.11
N SER A 289 10.86 9.10 5.36
CA SER A 289 10.75 10.34 6.15
C SER A 289 12.11 10.99 6.44
N GLN A 290 12.40 12.08 5.72
CA GLN A 290 13.58 12.91 5.96
C GLN A 290 13.32 13.87 7.14
N GLU A 291 13.71 13.45 8.34
CA GLU A 291 13.75 14.33 9.50
C GLU A 291 14.83 15.40 9.31
N ARG A 292 14.44 16.55 8.74
CA ARG A 292 15.30 17.74 8.68
C ARG A 292 15.71 18.10 10.10
N ARG A 293 16.99 17.90 10.42
CA ARG A 293 17.61 18.45 11.63
C ARG A 293 17.43 19.97 11.59
N GLY A 294 16.54 20.49 12.44
CA GLY A 294 16.25 21.93 12.49
C GLY A 294 17.52 22.75 12.70
N ALA A 295 17.51 24.00 12.21
CA ALA A 295 18.66 24.89 12.29
C ALA A 295 19.16 24.97 13.74
N ALA A 296 20.36 24.45 13.98
CA ALA A 296 20.87 24.26 15.33
C ALA A 296 21.26 25.60 15.94
N THR A 297 20.39 26.17 16.77
CA THR A 297 20.79 27.13 17.80
C THR A 297 21.88 26.47 18.65
N ALA A 298 23.03 27.13 18.77
CA ALA A 298 24.28 26.49 19.15
C ALA A 298 24.45 26.30 20.67
N ASP A 299 23.66 25.42 21.29
CA ASP A 299 23.94 24.89 22.64
C ASP A 299 24.55 23.48 22.56
N SER A 300 25.85 23.42 22.32
CA SER A 300 26.61 22.17 22.18
C SER A 300 27.01 21.60 23.55
N ARG A 301 26.02 21.19 24.38
CA ARG A 301 26.33 20.59 25.70
C ARG A 301 25.44 19.46 26.21
N ARG A 302 24.51 18.92 25.41
CA ARG A 302 23.83 17.64 25.70
C ARG A 302 23.85 16.71 24.49
N LYS A 303 24.73 15.69 24.50
CA LYS A 303 24.63 14.55 23.57
C LYS A 303 23.34 13.78 23.87
N PRO A 304 22.42 13.58 22.91
CA PRO A 304 21.32 12.64 23.07
C PRO A 304 21.89 11.23 23.27
N LYS A 305 21.63 10.62 24.43
CA LYS A 305 22.21 9.32 24.78
C LYS A 305 21.29 8.21 24.25
N GLY A 306 21.65 7.65 23.10
CA GLY A 306 20.92 6.55 22.45
C GLY A 306 20.08 7.03 21.28
N SER A 307 20.69 7.16 20.11
CA SER A 307 20.00 7.04 18.83
C SER A 307 20.44 5.72 18.19
N GLU A 308 19.55 4.73 18.14
CA GLU A 308 19.78 3.56 17.29
C GLU A 308 19.97 4.03 15.85
N GLU A 309 20.96 3.47 15.17
CA GLU A 309 21.51 4.05 13.95
C GLU A 309 20.61 3.70 12.74
N ARG A 310 19.48 4.41 12.58
CA ARG A 310 18.39 4.18 11.60
C ARG A 310 18.84 3.42 10.34
N ARG A 311 18.20 2.28 10.06
CA ARG A 311 18.58 1.34 8.98
C ARG A 311 18.60 1.95 7.57
N VAL A 312 17.78 2.97 7.32
CA VAL A 312 17.68 3.69 6.04
C VAL A 312 18.02 5.16 6.29
N ARG A 313 18.89 5.73 5.44
CA ARG A 313 19.39 7.12 5.59
C ARG A 313 19.62 7.76 4.21
N THR A 314 19.41 9.06 4.12
CA THR A 314 19.88 9.87 2.99
C THR A 314 21.29 10.39 3.30
N SER A 315 22.19 10.39 2.32
CA SER A 315 23.54 10.95 2.42
C SER A 315 23.51 12.47 2.30
N ASP A 316 24.10 13.20 3.25
CA ASP A 316 24.10 14.67 3.24
C ASP A 316 24.91 15.27 2.06
N GLN A 317 25.87 14.53 1.49
CA GLN A 317 26.78 15.03 0.46
C GLN A 317 26.23 14.93 -0.98
N ASP A 318 25.64 13.77 -1.33
CA ASP A 318 25.19 13.44 -2.68
C ASP A 318 23.69 13.07 -2.75
N GLN A 319 22.98 13.21 -1.62
CA GLN A 319 21.56 12.88 -1.44
C GLN A 319 21.20 11.41 -1.74
N SER A 320 22.19 10.52 -1.89
CA SER A 320 21.97 9.09 -2.16
C SER A 320 21.26 8.39 -1.00
N LEU A 321 20.43 7.39 -1.31
CA LEU A 321 19.73 6.60 -0.30
C LEU A 321 20.59 5.38 0.07
N LYS A 322 21.00 5.30 1.34
CA LYS A 322 21.74 4.16 1.89
C LYS A 322 20.84 3.32 2.81
N ILE A 323 20.78 2.02 2.54
CA ILE A 323 20.16 1.01 3.38
C ILE A 323 21.29 0.20 4.00
N SER A 324 21.40 0.11 5.33
CA SER A 324 22.58 -0.45 6.01
C SER A 324 22.54 -1.97 6.21
N GLN A 325 21.34 -2.54 6.32
CA GLN A 325 21.08 -3.97 6.43
C GLN A 325 19.91 -4.30 5.51
N LEU A 326 20.19 -4.86 4.33
CA LEU A 326 19.15 -5.23 3.38
C LEU A 326 18.32 -6.42 3.85
N LYS A 327 17.04 -6.39 3.49
CA LYS A 327 16.10 -7.50 3.62
C LYS A 327 15.38 -7.78 2.31
N MET A 328 14.70 -8.93 2.21
CA MET A 328 13.89 -9.23 1.02
C MET A 328 12.70 -8.28 0.86
N GLU A 329 12.12 -7.75 1.95
CA GLU A 329 11.03 -6.76 1.85
C GLU A 329 11.48 -5.35 1.39
N ASP A 330 12.78 -5.10 1.24
CA ASP A 330 13.29 -3.86 0.61
C ASP A 330 13.30 -3.94 -0.92
N ALA A 331 13.10 -5.11 -1.53
CA ALA A 331 13.12 -5.25 -2.98
C ALA A 331 11.90 -4.56 -3.62
N GLY A 332 12.11 -3.77 -4.69
CA GLY A 332 11.04 -3.06 -5.37
C GLY A 332 11.44 -1.73 -6.03
N PRO A 333 10.45 -0.93 -6.47
CA PRO A 333 10.69 0.36 -7.10
C PRO A 333 10.98 1.45 -6.05
N TYR A 334 12.01 2.25 -6.34
CA TYR A 334 12.36 3.46 -5.60
C TYR A 334 12.36 4.66 -6.54
N HIS A 335 11.89 5.81 -6.03
CA HIS A 335 11.82 7.05 -6.77
C HIS A 335 12.48 8.18 -5.97
N ALA A 336 13.42 8.89 -6.58
CA ALA A 336 14.05 10.08 -5.99
C ALA A 336 13.53 11.32 -6.72
N TYR A 337 12.78 12.14 -6.01
CA TYR A 337 12.23 13.40 -6.50
C TYR A 337 13.20 14.53 -6.15
N VAL A 338 13.91 15.05 -7.15
CA VAL A 338 14.85 16.17 -6.98
C VAL A 338 14.08 17.48 -7.13
N CYS A 339 13.93 18.20 -6.03
CA CYS A 339 13.16 19.42 -5.93
C CYS A 339 14.06 20.64 -6.17
N SER A 340 13.65 21.51 -7.11
CA SER A 340 14.34 22.75 -7.43
C SER A 340 13.63 23.94 -6.78
N GLU A 341 14.34 25.04 -6.51
CA GLU A 341 13.70 26.33 -6.21
C GLU A 341 13.20 27.04 -7.49
N ALA A 342 13.77 26.69 -8.65
CA ALA A 342 13.47 27.31 -9.94
C ALA A 342 12.37 26.59 -10.75
N SER A 343 11.81 25.47 -10.24
CA SER A 343 10.75 24.69 -10.90
C SER A 343 9.76 24.17 -9.86
N ARG A 344 8.46 24.18 -10.20
CA ARG A 344 7.42 23.49 -9.40
C ARG A 344 7.41 21.98 -9.67
N ASP A 345 7.79 21.57 -10.87
CA ASP A 345 7.83 20.17 -11.27
C ASP A 345 9.17 19.54 -10.84
N PRO A 346 9.15 18.41 -10.10
CA PRO A 346 10.37 17.69 -9.72
C PRO A 346 11.03 16.98 -10.90
N SER A 347 12.37 16.91 -10.89
CA SER A 347 13.08 15.96 -11.75
C SER A 347 13.19 14.61 -11.04
N VAL A 348 12.54 13.57 -11.58
CA VAL A 348 12.49 12.24 -10.96
C VAL A 348 13.67 11.38 -11.41
N ARG A 349 14.14 10.46 -10.55
CA ARG A 349 14.97 9.31 -10.92
C ARG A 349 14.31 8.02 -10.44
N HIS A 350 14.18 7.05 -11.34
CA HIS A 350 13.59 5.75 -11.04
C HIS A 350 14.69 4.70 -10.86
N PHE A 351 14.58 3.89 -9.82
CA PHE A 351 15.45 2.77 -9.52
C PHE A 351 14.62 1.52 -9.25
N THR A 352 15.19 0.34 -9.50
CA THR A 352 14.61 -0.94 -9.10
C THR A 352 15.64 -1.69 -8.27
N LEU A 353 15.36 -1.90 -6.98
CA LEU A 353 16.23 -2.65 -6.10
C LEU A 353 15.88 -4.13 -6.15
N LEU A 354 16.83 -4.97 -6.52
CA LEU A 354 16.73 -6.43 -6.49
C LEU A 354 17.64 -6.97 -5.38
N VAL A 355 17.09 -7.70 -4.42
CA VAL A 355 17.84 -8.25 -3.28
C VAL A 355 18.04 -9.75 -3.45
N TYR A 356 19.27 -10.21 -3.24
CA TYR A 356 19.66 -11.62 -3.38
C TYR A 356 20.37 -12.14 -2.13
N LYS A 357 20.09 -13.38 -1.75
CA LYS A 357 20.92 -14.12 -0.78
C LYS A 357 22.19 -14.61 -1.48
N ARG A 358 23.34 -14.63 -0.78
CA ARG A 358 24.53 -15.37 -1.25
C ARG A 358 24.19 -16.86 -1.32
N LEU A 359 24.57 -17.54 -2.40
CA LEU A 359 24.30 -18.97 -2.58
C LEU A 359 25.13 -19.81 -1.60
N GLU A 360 24.47 -20.76 -0.95
CA GLU A 360 25.14 -21.81 -0.17
C GLU A 360 25.73 -22.88 -1.11
N LYS A 361 26.43 -23.88 -0.56
CA LYS A 361 27.07 -24.91 -1.38
C LYS A 361 26.01 -25.83 -2.02
N PRO A 362 25.96 -26.01 -3.36
CA PRO A 362 24.97 -26.87 -3.97
C PRO A 362 25.09 -28.33 -3.51
N SER A 363 23.94 -29.00 -3.36
CA SER A 363 23.87 -30.45 -3.33
C SER A 363 23.77 -30.98 -4.76
N VAL A 364 24.34 -32.16 -5.01
CA VAL A 364 24.18 -32.89 -6.26
C VAL A 364 23.62 -34.27 -5.96
N THR A 365 22.46 -34.57 -6.52
CA THR A 365 21.79 -35.87 -6.44
C THR A 365 21.83 -36.55 -7.81
N LYS A 366 21.60 -37.87 -7.84
CA LYS A 366 21.51 -38.67 -9.07
C LYS A 366 20.15 -39.38 -9.13
N SER A 367 19.60 -39.53 -10.32
CA SER A 367 18.47 -40.44 -10.57
C SER A 367 18.86 -41.90 -10.26
N PRO A 368 17.89 -42.83 -10.21
CA PRO A 368 18.15 -44.23 -10.51
C PRO A 368 18.93 -44.33 -11.83
N VAL A 369 19.86 -45.29 -11.88
CA VAL A 369 20.71 -45.53 -13.05
C VAL A 369 19.94 -46.44 -14.01
N HIS A 370 19.82 -46.02 -15.27
CA HIS A 370 19.24 -46.86 -16.33
C HIS A 370 20.36 -47.57 -17.10
N MET A 371 20.17 -48.87 -17.36
CA MET A 371 21.15 -49.73 -18.04
C MET A 371 20.49 -50.36 -19.27
N MET A 372 20.98 -50.03 -20.46
CA MET A 372 20.41 -50.53 -21.72
C MET A 372 21.53 -50.79 -22.74
N ASN A 373 21.60 -52.01 -23.26
CA ASN A 373 22.59 -52.45 -24.26
C ASN A 373 24.07 -52.19 -23.89
N GLY A 374 24.40 -52.12 -22.60
CA GLY A 374 25.75 -51.81 -22.11
C GLY A 374 26.05 -50.32 -21.98
N ILE A 375 25.12 -49.45 -22.38
CA ILE A 375 25.14 -48.02 -22.08
C ILE A 375 24.48 -47.80 -20.72
N CYS A 376 25.13 -46.99 -19.89
CA CYS A 376 24.63 -46.53 -18.61
C CYS A 376 24.16 -45.07 -18.76
N GLU A 377 22.97 -44.74 -18.26
CA GLU A 377 22.40 -43.39 -18.33
C GLU A 377 21.94 -42.92 -16.94
N VAL A 378 22.27 -41.67 -16.58
CA VAL A 378 21.84 -41.04 -15.32
C VAL A 378 21.56 -39.56 -15.52
N VAL A 379 20.54 -39.06 -14.81
CA VAL A 379 20.31 -37.62 -14.67
C VAL A 379 20.92 -37.16 -13.35
N LEU A 380 21.95 -36.32 -13.43
CA LEU A 380 22.46 -35.56 -12.30
C LEU A 380 21.61 -34.31 -12.09
N THR A 381 21.24 -34.03 -10.84
CA THR A 381 20.42 -32.88 -10.47
C THR A 381 21.15 -32.06 -9.41
N CYS A 382 21.34 -30.77 -9.68
CA CYS A 382 21.99 -29.83 -8.79
C CYS A 382 20.97 -28.86 -8.19
N SER A 383 21.04 -28.63 -6.89
CA SER A 383 20.13 -27.76 -6.13
C SER A 383 20.86 -26.94 -5.09
N VAL A 384 20.39 -25.71 -4.83
CA VAL A 384 20.86 -24.85 -3.72
C VAL A 384 19.68 -24.51 -2.82
N ASP A 385 19.80 -24.80 -1.53
CA ASP A 385 18.75 -24.54 -0.55
C ASP A 385 18.49 -23.03 -0.39
N GLY A 386 17.21 -22.66 -0.50
CA GLY A 386 16.79 -21.25 -0.51
C GLY A 386 17.22 -20.43 -1.73
N GLY A 387 17.73 -21.06 -2.80
CA GLY A 387 18.15 -20.34 -4.02
C GLY A 387 16.98 -19.70 -4.80
N GLY A 388 15.80 -20.31 -4.77
CA GLY A 388 14.62 -19.83 -5.49
C GLY A 388 14.69 -20.03 -7.01
N ASN A 389 13.89 -19.26 -7.75
CA ASN A 389 13.76 -19.35 -9.21
C ASN A 389 14.84 -18.58 -10.00
N ASN A 390 15.71 -17.82 -9.32
CA ASN A 390 16.65 -16.88 -9.93
C ASN A 390 18.11 -17.35 -9.76
N VAL A 391 18.34 -18.64 -10.02
CA VAL A 391 19.64 -19.31 -9.98
C VAL A 391 19.86 -20.02 -11.31
N THR A 392 20.98 -19.72 -11.97
CA THR A 392 21.40 -20.41 -13.20
C THR A 392 22.55 -21.37 -12.91
N TYR A 393 22.42 -22.59 -13.43
CA TYR A 393 23.38 -23.66 -13.21
C TYR A 393 24.26 -23.84 -14.45
N THR A 394 25.55 -24.11 -14.25
CA THR A 394 26.43 -24.64 -15.30
C THR A 394 27.09 -25.93 -14.85
N TRP A 395 27.33 -26.82 -15.81
CA TRP A 395 27.97 -28.11 -15.58
C TRP A 395 29.25 -28.22 -16.41
N MET A 396 30.36 -28.58 -15.74
CA MET A 396 31.67 -28.73 -16.36
C MET A 396 32.31 -30.08 -15.96
N PRO A 397 32.83 -30.88 -16.92
CA PRO A 397 33.60 -32.07 -16.64
C PRO A 397 35.05 -31.69 -16.31
N LEU A 398 35.62 -32.30 -15.27
CA LEU A 398 36.92 -31.88 -14.72
C LEU A 398 38.08 -31.97 -15.74
N GLN A 399 38.06 -32.97 -16.61
CA GLN A 399 39.12 -33.22 -17.59
C GLN A 399 39.14 -32.23 -18.77
N ASN A 400 37.97 -31.84 -19.30
CA ASN A 400 37.88 -31.17 -20.61
C ASN A 400 37.51 -29.68 -20.54
N LYS A 401 37.14 -29.15 -19.37
CA LYS A 401 36.82 -27.72 -19.07
C LYS A 401 35.72 -27.04 -19.90
N ALA A 402 35.23 -27.64 -20.99
CA ALA A 402 34.12 -27.14 -21.78
C ALA A 402 32.78 -27.28 -21.03
N VAL A 403 31.89 -26.29 -21.16
CA VAL A 403 30.56 -26.32 -20.52
C VAL A 403 29.66 -27.33 -21.24
N MET A 404 29.14 -28.32 -20.52
CA MET A 404 28.26 -29.37 -21.05
C MET A 404 26.77 -29.01 -20.98
N SER A 405 26.37 -28.20 -20.00
CA SER A 405 25.01 -27.70 -19.84
C SER A 405 25.04 -26.31 -19.18
N GLN A 406 24.17 -25.42 -19.64
CA GLN A 406 24.05 -24.04 -19.19
C GLN A 406 22.56 -23.71 -18.96
N GLY A 407 22.26 -23.07 -17.82
CA GLY A 407 20.93 -22.63 -17.45
C GLY A 407 20.02 -23.69 -16.82
N LYS A 408 20.39 -24.98 -16.83
CA LYS A 408 19.57 -26.08 -16.30
C LYS A 408 20.21 -26.75 -15.09
N SER A 409 19.42 -26.92 -14.02
CA SER A 409 19.75 -27.70 -12.81
C SER A 409 20.07 -29.16 -13.10
N HIS A 410 19.50 -29.71 -14.17
CA HIS A 410 19.66 -31.11 -14.58
C HIS A 410 20.70 -31.25 -15.70
N LEU A 411 21.51 -32.30 -15.61
CA LEU A 411 22.44 -32.78 -16.64
C LEU A 411 22.14 -34.26 -16.88
N ASN A 412 21.71 -34.63 -18.09
CA ASN A 412 21.70 -36.03 -18.51
C ASN A 412 23.10 -36.42 -18.98
N VAL A 413 23.57 -37.60 -18.59
CA VAL A 413 24.88 -38.13 -18.97
C VAL A 413 24.72 -39.62 -19.29
N SER A 414 25.27 -40.04 -20.43
CA SER A 414 25.32 -41.44 -20.86
C SER A 414 26.76 -41.86 -21.21
N TRP A 415 27.10 -43.13 -20.98
CA TRP A 415 28.45 -43.67 -21.15
C TRP A 415 28.47 -45.20 -21.31
N GLU A 416 29.57 -45.76 -21.79
CA GLU A 416 29.73 -47.22 -21.94
C GLU A 416 30.18 -47.92 -20.64
N SER A 417 29.65 -49.12 -20.39
CA SER A 417 29.90 -49.92 -19.19
C SER A 417 31.34 -50.46 -19.09
N GLY A 418 32.26 -49.61 -18.65
CA GLY A 418 33.63 -49.97 -18.32
C GLY A 418 34.59 -48.79 -18.14
N GLU A 419 34.21 -47.60 -18.59
CA GLU A 419 35.07 -46.41 -18.56
C GLU A 419 35.15 -45.71 -17.20
N HIS A 420 36.25 -44.99 -16.97
CA HIS A 420 36.41 -44.11 -15.80
C HIS A 420 35.73 -42.76 -16.03
N LEU A 421 34.58 -42.55 -15.38
CA LEU A 421 33.80 -41.32 -15.55
C LEU A 421 34.54 -40.05 -15.13
N PRO A 422 34.37 -38.95 -15.87
CA PRO A 422 34.65 -37.60 -15.38
C PRO A 422 34.01 -37.33 -14.02
N ASN A 423 34.73 -36.60 -13.16
CA ASN A 423 34.08 -35.90 -12.06
C ASN A 423 33.38 -34.66 -12.64
N PHE A 424 32.18 -34.36 -12.16
CA PHE A 424 31.39 -33.23 -12.64
C PHE A 424 31.36 -32.13 -11.59
N THR A 425 31.62 -30.90 -12.00
CA THR A 425 31.39 -29.72 -11.17
C THR A 425 30.08 -29.08 -11.60
N CYS A 426 29.10 -29.05 -10.70
CA CYS A 426 28.00 -28.09 -10.81
C CYS A 426 28.47 -26.76 -10.21
N THR A 427 28.22 -25.66 -10.92
CA THR A 427 28.29 -24.31 -10.36
C THR A 427 26.91 -23.66 -10.48
N ALA A 428 26.37 -23.22 -9.35
CA ALA A 428 25.16 -22.41 -9.27
C ALA A 428 25.55 -20.92 -9.21
N HIS A 429 24.79 -20.07 -9.90
CA HIS A 429 25.06 -18.64 -10.03
C HIS A 429 23.79 -17.84 -9.79
N ASN A 430 23.91 -16.72 -9.08
CA ASN A 430 22.94 -15.63 -9.11
C ASN A 430 23.70 -14.29 -9.30
N PRO A 431 23.02 -13.16 -9.51
CA PRO A 431 23.67 -11.87 -9.79
C PRO A 431 24.62 -11.31 -8.70
N VAL A 432 24.77 -11.98 -7.55
CA VAL A 432 25.66 -11.56 -6.46
C VAL A 432 26.69 -12.61 -6.04
N SER A 433 26.56 -13.85 -6.48
CA SER A 433 27.41 -14.95 -6.01
C SER A 433 27.39 -16.16 -6.95
N ASN A 434 28.52 -16.87 -6.99
CA ASN A 434 28.63 -18.20 -7.54
C ASN A 434 29.06 -19.19 -6.43
N SER A 435 28.60 -20.43 -6.54
CA SER A 435 28.86 -21.48 -5.55
C SER A 435 28.89 -22.83 -6.26
N SER A 436 29.89 -23.66 -5.96
CA SER A 436 30.14 -24.90 -6.70
C SER A 436 30.24 -26.13 -5.81
N SER A 437 29.91 -27.28 -6.40
CA SER A 437 29.95 -28.58 -5.75
C SER A 437 30.40 -29.64 -6.75
N GLN A 438 31.39 -30.42 -6.35
CA GLN A 438 31.97 -31.48 -7.17
C GLN A 438 31.28 -32.81 -6.84
N PHE A 439 30.71 -33.43 -7.87
CA PHE A 439 30.17 -34.76 -7.82
C PHE A 439 31.22 -35.76 -8.29
N SER A 440 31.66 -36.62 -7.37
CA SER A 440 32.62 -37.69 -7.66
C SER A 440 31.91 -38.90 -8.24
N SER A 441 32.38 -39.38 -9.40
CA SER A 441 31.70 -40.39 -10.22
C SER A 441 31.80 -41.85 -9.75
N GLY A 442 32.28 -42.07 -8.51
CA GLY A 442 32.78 -43.35 -8.00
C GLY A 442 31.81 -44.52 -8.19
N THR A 443 32.19 -45.44 -9.10
CA THR A 443 31.50 -46.72 -9.36
C THR A 443 29.97 -46.63 -9.47
N ILE A 444 29.47 -45.58 -10.15
CA ILE A 444 28.03 -45.42 -10.41
C ILE A 444 27.49 -46.58 -11.28
N CYS A 445 28.32 -47.11 -12.19
CA CYS A 445 28.02 -48.27 -13.00
C CYS A 445 29.11 -49.33 -12.81
N SER A 446 28.96 -50.16 -11.78
CA SER A 446 29.66 -51.43 -11.71
C SER A 446 29.14 -52.33 -12.83
N GLY A 447 29.99 -52.67 -13.80
CA GLY A 447 29.65 -53.68 -14.80
C GLY A 447 29.32 -55.03 -14.14
N PRO A 448 28.50 -55.87 -14.78
CA PRO A 448 28.05 -57.13 -14.17
C PRO A 448 29.26 -58.00 -13.80
N GLU A 449 29.33 -58.44 -12.53
CA GLU A 449 30.39 -59.36 -12.09
C GLU A 449 30.33 -60.65 -12.92
N ARG A 450 31.21 -60.76 -13.91
CA ARG A 450 31.35 -61.94 -14.77
C ARG A 450 31.64 -63.15 -13.89
N ASN A 451 30.61 -63.94 -13.59
CA ASN A 451 30.62 -64.94 -12.53
C ASN A 451 31.62 -66.08 -12.81
N LYS A 452 32.87 -65.87 -12.42
CA LYS A 452 33.98 -66.82 -12.62
C LYS A 452 33.71 -68.17 -11.95
N ARG A 453 32.92 -68.21 -10.87
CA ARG A 453 32.54 -69.44 -10.16
C ARG A 453 31.70 -70.37 -11.04
N PHE A 454 30.77 -69.84 -11.84
CA PHE A 454 29.97 -70.64 -12.76
C PHE A 454 30.82 -71.32 -13.84
N TRP A 455 31.75 -70.57 -14.45
CA TRP A 455 32.68 -71.13 -15.45
C TRP A 455 33.67 -72.14 -14.85
N LEU A 456 34.14 -71.92 -13.62
CA LEU A 456 34.96 -72.90 -12.88
C LEU A 456 34.19 -74.19 -12.58
N LEU A 457 32.93 -74.09 -12.13
CA LEU A 457 32.06 -75.24 -11.89
C LEU A 457 31.78 -76.03 -13.17
N LEU A 458 31.46 -75.35 -14.28
CA LEU A 458 31.23 -75.99 -15.58
C LEU A 458 32.46 -76.76 -16.07
N LEU A 459 33.66 -76.18 -15.90
CA LEU A 459 34.92 -76.80 -16.31
C LEU A 459 35.28 -78.01 -15.42
N LEU A 460 34.99 -77.95 -14.11
CA LEU A 460 35.11 -79.08 -13.19
C LEU A 460 34.17 -80.24 -13.56
N VAL A 461 32.91 -79.95 -13.91
CA VAL A 461 31.93 -80.97 -14.33
C VAL A 461 32.36 -81.67 -15.63
N LEU A 462 32.86 -80.90 -16.61
CA LEU A 462 33.43 -81.47 -17.85
C LEU A 462 34.62 -82.40 -17.58
N LEU A 463 35.52 -82.00 -16.68
CA LEU A 463 36.66 -82.82 -16.24
C LEU A 463 36.20 -84.13 -15.58
N LEU A 464 35.17 -84.08 -14.73
CA LEU A 464 34.60 -85.26 -14.07
C LEU A 464 33.97 -86.22 -15.10
N LEU A 465 33.22 -85.69 -16.08
CA LEU A 465 32.62 -86.49 -17.15
C LEU A 465 33.69 -87.17 -18.03
N MET A 466 34.79 -86.50 -18.32
CA MET A 466 35.92 -87.09 -19.05
C MET A 466 36.61 -88.21 -18.26
N LEU A 467 36.77 -88.06 -16.95
CA LEU A 467 37.31 -89.11 -16.07
C LEU A 467 36.37 -90.33 -15.99
N ILE A 468 35.06 -90.10 -15.87
CA ILE A 468 34.04 -91.16 -15.88
C ILE A 468 34.02 -91.89 -17.23
N GLY A 469 34.05 -91.16 -18.35
CA GLY A 469 34.13 -91.73 -19.70
C GLY A 469 35.39 -92.57 -19.91
N GLY A 470 36.55 -92.05 -19.49
CA GLY A 470 37.82 -92.78 -19.51
C GLY A 470 37.77 -94.08 -18.68
N TYR A 471 37.17 -94.05 -17.49
CA TYR A 471 36.97 -95.23 -16.65
C TYR A 471 36.05 -96.28 -17.30
N PHE A 472 34.97 -95.87 -17.98
CA PHE A 472 34.12 -96.79 -18.74
C PHE A 472 34.85 -97.40 -19.95
N ILE A 473 35.67 -96.64 -20.66
CA ILE A 473 36.51 -97.14 -21.76
C ILE A 473 37.56 -98.14 -21.24
N LEU A 474 38.19 -97.87 -20.10
CA LEU A 474 39.14 -98.78 -19.45
C LEU A 474 38.46 -100.06 -18.94
N ARG A 475 37.22 -100.00 -18.44
CA ARG A 475 36.41 -101.19 -18.12
C ARG A 475 36.10 -102.02 -19.37
N LYS A 476 35.61 -101.39 -20.45
CA LYS A 476 35.38 -102.05 -21.75
C LYS A 476 36.64 -102.77 -22.25
N LYS A 477 37.81 -102.12 -22.16
CA LYS A 477 39.08 -102.70 -22.62
C LYS A 477 39.55 -103.92 -21.79
N LYS A 478 39.08 -104.07 -20.54
CA LYS A 478 39.32 -105.27 -19.70
C LYS A 478 38.33 -106.42 -19.96
N GLN A 479 37.28 -106.23 -20.76
CA GLN A 479 36.28 -107.27 -21.06
C GLN A 479 36.37 -107.83 -22.49
N CYS A 480 37.22 -107.27 -23.36
CA CYS A 480 37.44 -107.74 -24.74
C CYS A 480 38.84 -108.35 -24.95
N SER A 481 39.26 -109.27 -24.07
CA SER A 481 40.54 -109.98 -24.16
C SER A 481 40.42 -111.50 -24.00
N SER A 482 39.24 -112.07 -24.22
CA SER A 482 38.97 -113.50 -23.97
C SER A 482 37.94 -114.13 -24.92
N LEU A 483 37.95 -113.76 -26.21
CA LEU A 483 37.50 -114.68 -27.27
C LEU A 483 38.13 -114.32 -28.62
N ALA A 484 39.07 -115.16 -29.05
CA ALA A 484 39.59 -115.20 -30.41
C ALA A 484 39.88 -116.66 -30.80
N THR A 485 39.92 -116.91 -32.11
CA THR A 485 40.41 -118.13 -32.83
C THR A 485 39.33 -118.98 -33.49
N ARG A 486 39.67 -119.43 -34.72
CA ARG A 486 38.88 -120.18 -35.74
C ARG A 486 37.92 -119.29 -36.57
N TYR A 487 37.88 -119.39 -37.90
CA TYR A 487 38.62 -120.25 -38.83
C TYR A 487 39.02 -119.50 -40.14
N ARG A 488 39.85 -120.13 -40.99
CA ARG A 488 40.36 -119.60 -42.29
C ARG A 488 39.64 -120.25 -43.50
N GLN A 489 39.99 -119.82 -44.72
CA GLN A 489 39.46 -120.23 -46.05
C GLN A 489 37.99 -119.77 -46.29
N ALA A 490 37.51 -119.42 -47.49
CA ALA A 490 38.04 -119.35 -48.87
C ALA A 490 37.13 -118.37 -49.71
N GLU A 491 37.41 -117.83 -50.91
CA GLU A 491 38.64 -117.65 -51.72
C GLU A 491 38.48 -116.46 -52.72
N VAL A 492 38.96 -116.54 -53.98
CA VAL A 492 39.23 -115.45 -54.98
C VAL A 492 39.09 -116.02 -56.43
N PRO A 493 38.80 -115.29 -57.57
CA PRO A 493 38.69 -113.83 -57.89
C PRO A 493 37.44 -113.37 -58.72
N ALA A 494 37.45 -112.11 -59.22
CA ALA A 494 37.18 -111.68 -60.64
C ALA A 494 36.02 -110.72 -61.02
N GLU A 495 36.35 -109.87 -62.02
CA GLU A 495 35.53 -109.12 -63.02
C GLU A 495 34.78 -107.79 -62.72
N ILE A 496 34.31 -107.15 -63.82
CA ILE A 496 34.09 -105.71 -64.14
C ILE A 496 32.92 -105.64 -65.17
N PRO A 497 32.40 -104.49 -65.69
CA PRO A 497 32.32 -103.09 -65.22
C PRO A 497 30.86 -102.53 -65.18
N GLU A 498 30.66 -101.24 -64.88
CA GLU A 498 30.11 -100.22 -65.83
C GLU A 498 29.52 -98.94 -65.18
N THR A 499 29.69 -97.85 -65.93
CA THR A 499 29.09 -96.50 -65.79
C THR A 499 28.37 -96.21 -67.12
N PRO A 500 27.37 -95.28 -67.25
CA PRO A 500 27.76 -93.86 -67.37
C PRO A 500 26.69 -92.74 -67.10
N THR A 501 27.24 -91.57 -66.73
CA THR A 501 26.90 -90.17 -67.12
C THR A 501 25.46 -89.65 -67.37
N GLY A 502 25.23 -88.42 -66.87
CA GLY A 502 24.41 -87.39 -67.52
C GLY A 502 24.85 -85.96 -67.12
N HIS A 503 25.24 -85.11 -68.08
CA HIS A 503 25.72 -83.73 -67.87
C HIS A 503 24.69 -82.68 -68.38
N GLY A 504 24.71 -81.43 -67.87
CA GLY A 504 23.83 -80.37 -68.40
C GLY A 504 23.87 -78.98 -67.73
N GLN A 505 24.93 -78.22 -67.97
CA GLN A 505 25.14 -76.77 -67.71
C GLN A 505 24.08 -75.91 -68.49
N PHE A 506 23.51 -74.77 -68.04
CA PHE A 506 24.11 -73.41 -68.05
C PHE A 506 23.21 -72.26 -67.46
N SER A 507 23.80 -71.38 -66.63
CA SER A 507 23.78 -69.88 -66.56
C SER A 507 22.54 -68.92 -66.72
N VAL A 508 22.33 -68.07 -65.67
CA VAL A 508 22.43 -66.55 -65.65
C VAL A 508 21.24 -65.58 -65.94
N LEU A 509 21.12 -64.50 -65.10
CA LEU A 509 20.31 -63.24 -65.14
C LEU A 509 18.75 -63.38 -65.02
N SER A 510 17.93 -62.47 -64.45
CA SER A 510 18.01 -60.99 -64.25
C SER A 510 17.12 -60.44 -63.07
N GLN A 511 16.94 -59.11 -62.99
CA GLN A 511 16.12 -58.29 -62.04
C GLN A 511 14.58 -58.50 -62.22
N ARG A 512 13.62 -58.04 -61.38
CA ARG A 512 13.41 -56.73 -60.70
C ARG A 512 12.21 -56.77 -59.69
N TYR A 513 11.96 -55.66 -58.96
CA TYR A 513 10.79 -55.23 -58.15
C TYR A 513 9.37 -55.69 -58.64
N GLU A 514 8.27 -55.67 -57.86
CA GLU A 514 7.77 -54.60 -56.94
C GLU A 514 6.67 -55.03 -55.91
N LYS A 515 6.51 -54.24 -54.85
CA LYS A 515 5.26 -53.79 -54.14
C LYS A 515 4.14 -54.79 -53.75
N LEU A 516 3.79 -54.78 -52.45
CA LEU A 516 2.39 -54.68 -51.96
C LEU A 516 2.35 -54.10 -50.52
N ASP A 517 1.20 -53.61 -50.08
CA ASP A 517 1.05 -52.68 -48.95
C ASP A 517 -0.23 -52.96 -48.10
N MET A 518 -0.28 -52.36 -46.91
CA MET A 518 -1.46 -52.05 -46.09
C MET A 518 -2.26 -53.20 -45.44
N SER A 519 -2.31 -53.17 -44.09
CA SER A 519 -3.61 -53.14 -43.38
C SER A 519 -3.45 -52.60 -41.95
N ALA A 520 -4.39 -51.77 -41.49
CA ALA A 520 -4.45 -51.22 -40.13
C ALA A 520 -5.73 -51.70 -39.41
N LYS A 521 -5.68 -51.81 -38.08
CA LYS A 521 -6.83 -52.28 -37.29
C LYS A 521 -6.90 -51.63 -35.90
N THR A 522 -7.94 -50.86 -35.66
CA THR A 522 -8.31 -50.31 -34.34
C THR A 522 -9.83 -50.42 -34.17
N THR A 523 -10.31 -50.57 -32.93
CA THR A 523 -11.76 -50.64 -32.62
C THR A 523 -12.06 -49.82 -31.36
N ARG A 524 -13.34 -49.47 -31.17
CA ARG A 524 -13.86 -48.30 -30.42
C ARG A 524 -14.47 -48.72 -29.05
N HIS A 525 -14.43 -47.87 -28.01
CA HIS A 525 -15.62 -47.36 -27.26
C HIS A 525 -15.33 -46.47 -26.02
N GLN A 526 -16.40 -45.75 -25.62
CA GLN A 526 -16.59 -44.58 -24.73
C GLN A 526 -16.86 -44.97 -23.23
N PRO A 527 -17.18 -44.08 -22.24
CA PRO A 527 -17.78 -42.72 -22.33
C PRO A 527 -17.30 -41.58 -21.39
N THR A 528 -17.93 -40.42 -21.64
CA THR A 528 -18.06 -39.06 -21.01
C THR A 528 -18.69 -39.04 -19.58
N PRO A 529 -19.05 -37.90 -18.89
CA PRO A 529 -19.27 -36.48 -19.33
C PRO A 529 -18.87 -35.28 -18.38
N THR A 530 -19.06 -34.03 -18.89
CA THR A 530 -19.42 -32.74 -18.20
C THR A 530 -18.41 -32.05 -17.24
N SER A 531 -18.40 -30.70 -17.06
CA SER A 531 -19.23 -29.59 -17.60
C SER A 531 -18.47 -28.23 -17.65
N ASP A 532 -18.93 -27.35 -18.55
CA ASP A 532 -18.96 -25.86 -18.58
C ASP A 532 -18.28 -25.03 -17.45
N THR A 533 -17.68 -23.85 -17.72
CA THR A 533 -18.42 -22.59 -18.01
C THR A 533 -17.56 -21.55 -18.77
N SER A 534 -18.22 -20.57 -19.41
CA SER A 534 -17.67 -19.35 -20.07
C SER A 534 -16.57 -18.62 -19.28
N SER A 535 -15.66 -17.84 -19.86
CA SER A 535 -15.94 -16.65 -20.70
C SER A 535 -14.65 -16.01 -21.23
N GLU A 536 -14.65 -15.47 -22.46
CA GLU A 536 -13.54 -14.66 -22.97
C GLU A 536 -14.06 -13.38 -23.63
N SER A 537 -13.74 -12.23 -23.02
CA SER A 537 -14.04 -10.90 -23.53
C SER A 537 -12.72 -10.12 -23.67
N SER A 538 -12.38 -9.74 -24.90
CA SER A 538 -11.24 -8.85 -25.18
C SER A 538 -11.68 -7.37 -25.19
N PRO A 539 -10.77 -6.44 -24.87
CA PRO A 539 -11.09 -5.03 -24.60
C PRO A 539 -11.27 -4.14 -25.83
#